data_AF-C7GAC6-F1
#
_entry.id   AF-C7GAC6-F1
#
_cell.length_a   1.000
_cell.length_b   1.000
_cell.length_c   1.000
_cell.angle_alpha   90.00
_cell.angle_beta   90.00
_cell.angle_gamma   90.00
#
_symmetry.space_group_name_H-M   'P 1'
#
loop_
_entity.id
_entity.type
_entity.pdbx_description
1 polymer ?
#
loop_
_entity_poly.entity_id
_entity_poly.type
_entity_poly.pdbx_seq_one_letter_code
_entity_poly.pdbx_strand_id
1 'polypeptide(L)'
;MENNTLHKLGIDIGSTTVKVAVLDEHDNLLFSDYERHFANIRETLSSLIQKAFDQLGDRKVAPMITGSGGLTLAKHLDVPFVQEVISVSTALQHYAPQTDVAIELGGEDA
;
A
#
# COMPACT_ATOMS: atom_id res chain seq x y z
N MET A 1 0.06 -5.96 28.25
CA MET A 1 1.32 -6.04 27.50
C MET A 1 0.98 -5.57 26.11
N GLU A 2 1.29 -4.32 25.77
CA GLU A 2 1.11 -3.85 24.39
C GLU A 2 2.15 -4.57 23.53
N ASN A 3 1.69 -5.41 22.59
CA ASN A 3 2.56 -6.00 21.60
C ASN A 3 3.16 -4.88 20.77
N ASN A 4 4.41 -4.53 21.07
CA ASN A 4 5.21 -3.51 20.40
C ASN A 4 5.70 -3.97 19.01
N THR A 5 4.94 -4.85 18.36
CA THR A 5 5.27 -5.44 17.07
C THR A 5 5.02 -4.40 15.97
N LEU A 6 6.04 -4.18 15.14
CA LEU A 6 5.98 -3.23 14.04
C LEU A 6 5.39 -3.94 12.82
N HIS A 7 4.30 -3.40 12.27
CA HIS A 7 3.61 -3.94 11.11
C HIS A 7 4.03 -3.20 9.84
N LYS A 8 4.02 -3.86 8.68
CA LYS A 8 4.34 -3.23 7.40
C LYS A 8 3.05 -2.63 6.83
N LEU A 9 3.08 -1.37 6.40
CA LEU A 9 1.95 -0.69 5.75
C LEU A 9 2.34 -0.31 4.32
N GLY A 10 1.81 -1.04 3.34
CA GLY A 10 1.93 -0.71 1.92
C GLY A 10 0.78 0.17 1.46
N ILE A 11 1.11 1.26 0.74
CA ILE A 11 0.13 2.19 0.17
C ILE A 11 0.46 2.35 -1.32
N ASP A 12 -0.47 1.96 -2.19
CA ASP A 12 -0.34 2.09 -3.65
C ASP A 12 -1.35 3.11 -4.18
N ILE A 13 -0.87 4.24 -4.66
CA ILE A 13 -1.68 5.33 -5.19
C ILE A 13 -1.52 5.37 -6.71
N GLY A 14 -2.42 4.66 -7.41
CA GLY A 14 -2.49 4.65 -8.86
C GLY A 14 -3.20 5.87 -9.44
N SER A 15 -3.43 5.85 -10.76
CA SER A 15 -4.14 6.91 -11.49
C SER A 15 -5.64 6.99 -11.18
N THR A 16 -6.24 5.88 -10.74
CA THR A 16 -7.68 5.77 -10.49
C THR A 16 -8.03 5.26 -9.09
N THR A 17 -7.14 4.52 -8.43
CA THR A 17 -7.39 3.84 -7.15
C THR A 17 -6.31 4.10 -6.13
N VAL A 18 -6.69 4.06 -4.85
CA VAL A 18 -5.77 3.90 -3.72
C VAL A 18 -5.96 2.49 -3.16
N LYS A 19 -4.87 1.77 -2.93
CA LYS A 19 -4.85 0.46 -2.27
C LYS A 19 -4.03 0.57 -0.98
N VAL A 20 -4.46 -0.12 0.06
CA VAL A 20 -3.74 -0.25 1.32
C VAL A 20 -3.62 -1.72 1.69
N ALA A 21 -2.44 -2.12 2.18
CA ALA A 21 -2.20 -3.44 2.76
C ALA A 21 -1.41 -3.33 4.06
N VAL A 22 -1.83 -4.06 5.10
CA VAL A 22 -1.12 -4.19 6.38
C VAL A 22 -0.66 -5.62 6.54
N LEU A 23 0.64 -5.83 6.70
CA LEU A 23 1.25 -7.14 6.96
C LEU A 23 1.86 -7.19 8.36
N ASP A 24 1.88 -8.39 8.95
CA ASP A 24 2.66 -8.66 10.16
C ASP A 24 4.16 -8.87 9.85
N GLU A 25 4.94 -9.18 10.88
CA GLU A 25 6.39 -9.45 10.77
C GLU A 25 6.74 -10.69 9.95
N HIS A 26 5.76 -11.58 9.76
CA HIS A 26 5.87 -12.83 9.00
C HIS A 26 5.24 -12.73 7.61
N ASP A 27 4.94 -11.51 7.17
CA ASP A 27 4.32 -11.23 5.87
C ASP A 27 2.90 -11.79 5.71
N ASN A 28 2.21 -12.08 6.81
CA ASN A 28 0.79 -12.43 6.78
C ASN A 28 -0.06 -11.18 6.59
N LEU A 29 -1.03 -11.27 5.69
CA LEU A 29 -1.98 -10.19 5.41
C LEU A 29 -2.99 -10.04 6.55
N LEU A 30 -2.93 -8.91 7.26
CA LEU A 30 -3.87 -8.58 8.33
C LEU A 30 -5.05 -7.75 7.84
N PHE A 31 -4.80 -6.86 6.88
CA PHE A 31 -5.81 -6.00 6.27
C PHE A 31 -5.41 -5.66 4.84
N SER A 32 -6.39 -5.61 3.94
CA SER A 32 -6.25 -4.96 2.65
C SER A 32 -7.59 -4.41 2.19
N ASP A 33 -7.57 -3.23 1.59
CA ASP A 33 -8.73 -2.67 0.90
C ASP A 33 -8.26 -1.74 -0.23
N TYR A 34 -9.13 -1.50 -1.21
CA TYR A 34 -8.88 -0.55 -2.28
C TYR A 34 -10.13 0.20 -2.68
N GLU A 35 -9.94 1.48 -3.03
CA GLU A 35 -11.03 2.36 -3.43
C GLU A 35 -10.64 3.23 -4.61
N ARG A 36 -11.61 3.55 -5.48
CA ARG A 36 -11.43 4.57 -6.50
C ARG A 36 -11.37 5.93 -5.83
N HIS A 37 -10.33 6.72 -6.12
CA HIS A 37 -10.16 7.99 -5.43
C HIS A 37 -10.97 9.13 -6.05
N PHE A 38 -11.45 9.02 -7.28
CA PHE A 38 -12.24 10.07 -7.97
C PHE A 38 -11.65 11.49 -7.82
N ALA A 39 -10.36 11.63 -8.15
CA ALA A 39 -9.54 12.85 -7.93
C ALA A 39 -9.37 13.32 -6.46
N ASN A 40 -9.76 12.52 -5.47
CA ASN A 40 -9.71 12.83 -4.05
C ASN A 40 -8.86 11.85 -3.23
N ILE A 41 -7.58 11.72 -3.62
CA ILE A 41 -6.62 10.76 -3.05
C ILE A 41 -6.52 10.85 -1.51
N ARG A 42 -6.51 12.07 -0.96
CA ARG A 42 -6.30 12.28 0.48
C ARG A 42 -7.46 11.72 1.32
N GLU A 43 -8.70 12.02 0.93
CA GLU A 43 -9.86 11.53 1.67
C GLU A 43 -10.03 10.02 1.51
N THR A 44 -9.78 9.48 0.31
CA THR A 44 -9.79 8.04 0.07
C THR A 44 -8.72 7.32 0.90
N LEU A 45 -7.50 7.83 0.95
CA LEU A 45 -6.46 7.25 1.81
C LEU A 45 -6.87 7.35 3.28
N SER A 46 -7.35 8.50 3.76
CA SER A 46 -7.80 8.67 5.14
C SER A 46 -8.91 7.67 5.51
N SER A 47 -9.86 7.45 4.60
CA SER A 47 -10.93 6.46 4.75
C SER A 47 -10.36 5.04 4.88
N LEU A 48 -9.45 4.65 3.98
CA LEU A 48 -8.82 3.33 3.99
C LEU A 48 -7.99 3.09 5.28
N ILE A 49 -7.26 4.10 5.75
CA ILE A 49 -6.52 4.03 7.01
C ILE A 49 -7.47 3.92 8.20
N GLN A 50 -8.59 4.64 8.20
CA GLN A 50 -9.61 4.53 9.25
C GLN A 50 -10.21 3.12 9.28
N LYS A 51 -10.54 2.53 8.13
CA LYS A 51 -11.01 1.13 8.06
C LYS A 51 -9.99 0.14 8.63
N ALA A 52 -8.72 0.32 8.29
CA ALA A 52 -7.64 -0.51 8.82
C ALA A 52 -7.55 -0.38 10.36
N PHE A 53 -7.64 0.85 10.88
CA PHE A 53 -7.65 1.14 12.31
C PHE A 53 -8.87 0.52 13.02
N ASP A 54 -10.07 0.66 12.46
CA ASP A 54 -11.30 0.11 13.05
C ASP A 54 -11.23 -1.42 13.16
N GLN A 55 -10.56 -2.09 12.22
CA GLN A 55 -10.41 -3.54 12.21
C GLN A 55 -9.24 -4.04 13.06
N LEU A 56 -8.08 -3.37 13.02
CA LEU A 56 -6.85 -3.85 13.64
C LEU A 56 -6.54 -3.22 15.01
N GLY A 57 -7.23 -2.13 15.34
CA GLY A 57 -6.96 -1.28 16.49
C GLY A 57 -5.71 -0.39 16.30
N ASP A 58 -5.26 0.21 17.38
CA ASP A 58 -4.03 1.00 17.39
C ASP A 58 -2.79 0.09 17.24
N ARG A 59 -2.00 0.34 16.19
CA ARG A 59 -0.85 -0.47 15.80
C ARG A 59 0.29 0.43 15.35
N LYS A 60 1.51 0.05 15.74
CA LYS A 60 2.73 0.63 15.15
C LYS A 60 2.92 0.07 13.75
N VAL A 61 3.05 0.98 12.79
CA VAL A 61 3.24 0.66 11.38
C VAL A 61 4.51 1.29 10.83
N ALA A 62 5.12 0.63 9.85
CA ALA A 62 6.17 1.14 8.99
C ALA A 62 5.58 1.36 7.59
N PRO A 63 5.15 2.60 7.26
CA PRO A 63 4.50 2.88 5.99
C PRO A 63 5.50 3.00 4.84
N MET A 64 5.08 2.60 3.65
CA MET A 64 5.78 2.84 2.39
C MET A 64 4.76 3.14 1.29
N ILE A 65 5.01 4.19 0.50
CA ILE A 65 4.12 4.62 -0.58
C ILE A 65 4.73 4.27 -1.95
N THR A 66 3.89 3.80 -2.86
CA THR A 66 4.20 3.57 -4.28
C THR A 66 3.09 4.16 -5.15
N GLY A 67 3.23 4.01 -6.47
CA GLY A 67 2.22 4.37 -7.45
C GLY A 67 2.40 5.79 -8.00
N SER A 68 1.87 6.02 -9.19
CA SER A 68 2.06 7.25 -9.97
C SER A 68 1.52 8.52 -9.29
N GLY A 69 0.46 8.42 -8.49
CA GLY A 69 -0.12 9.53 -7.73
C GLY A 69 0.48 9.73 -6.34
N GLY A 70 1.37 8.83 -5.90
CA GLY A 70 1.82 8.76 -4.50
C GLY A 70 3.00 9.66 -4.14
N LEU A 71 3.83 10.08 -5.10
CA LEU A 71 5.11 10.77 -4.83
C LEU A 71 4.92 12.10 -4.07
N THR A 72 3.95 12.90 -4.48
CA THR A 72 3.68 14.18 -3.82
C THR A 72 3.19 13.94 -2.40
N LEU A 73 2.29 12.97 -2.19
CA LEU A 73 1.74 12.68 -0.87
C LEU A 73 2.80 12.12 0.08
N ALA A 74 3.68 11.25 -0.41
CA ALA A 74 4.81 10.71 0.34
C ALA A 74 5.71 11.82 0.92
N LYS A 75 6.02 12.85 0.12
CA LYS A 75 6.78 14.02 0.57
C LYS A 75 6.05 14.83 1.65
N HIS A 76 4.73 14.99 1.54
CA HIS A 76 3.95 15.76 2.50
C HIS A 76 3.79 15.01 3.85
N LEU A 77 3.75 13.68 3.81
CA LEU A 77 3.60 12.83 5.00
C LEU A 77 4.93 12.39 5.61
N ASP A 78 6.06 12.76 5.00
CA ASP A 78 7.40 12.27 5.37
C ASP A 78 7.49 10.72 5.41
N VAL A 79 6.84 10.08 4.42
CA VAL A 79 6.83 8.63 4.25
C VAL A 79 7.74 8.24 3.08
N PRO A 80 8.55 7.17 3.18
CA PRO A 80 9.36 6.70 2.07
C PRO A 80 8.53 6.38 0.82
N PHE A 81 9.04 6.80 -0.34
CA PHE A 81 8.47 6.48 -1.64
C PHE A 81 9.33 5.44 -2.37
N VAL A 82 8.69 4.42 -2.95
CA VAL A 82 9.30 3.40 -3.81
C VAL A 82 8.59 3.38 -5.16
N GLN A 83 9.33 3.11 -6.24
CA GLN A 83 8.75 3.02 -7.58
C GLN A 83 7.92 1.73 -7.73
N GLU A 84 6.80 1.80 -8.44
CA GLU A 84 5.87 0.69 -8.65
C GLU A 84 6.54 -0.56 -9.21
N VAL A 85 7.38 -0.40 -10.24
CA VAL A 85 8.16 -1.49 -10.83
C VAL A 85 9.06 -2.18 -9.80
N ILE A 86 9.63 -1.42 -8.86
CA ILE A 86 10.49 -1.98 -7.80
C ILE A 86 9.63 -2.69 -6.75
N SER A 87 8.49 -2.12 -6.36
CA SER A 87 7.54 -2.75 -5.44
C SER A 87 7.05 -4.09 -5.98
N VAL A 88 6.61 -4.13 -7.24
CA VAL A 88 6.07 -5.33 -7.89
C VAL A 88 7.16 -6.39 -8.08
N SER A 89 8.34 -6.01 -8.61
CA SER A 89 9.43 -6.97 -8.78
C SER A 89 9.93 -7.55 -7.46
N THR A 90 10.00 -6.74 -6.39
CA THR A 90 10.37 -7.21 -5.05
C THR A 90 9.32 -8.18 -4.50
N ALA A 91 8.03 -7.86 -4.65
CA ALA A 91 6.95 -8.76 -4.23
C ALA A 91 6.98 -10.09 -4.99
N LEU A 92 7.22 -10.06 -6.31
CA LEU A 92 7.35 -11.28 -7.11
C LEU A 92 8.56 -12.13 -6.71
N GLN A 93 9.72 -11.52 -6.49
CA GLN A 93 10.90 -12.25 -6.01
C GLN A 93 10.65 -12.95 -4.67
N HIS A 94 9.80 -12.37 -3.82
CA HIS A 94 9.47 -12.92 -2.51
C HIS A 94 8.38 -14.00 -2.57
N TYR A 95 7.24 -13.72 -3.21
CA TYR A 95 6.06 -14.59 -3.19
C TYR A 95 5.98 -15.57 -4.38
N ALA A 96 6.63 -15.26 -5.49
CA ALA A 96 6.62 -16.07 -6.72
C ALA A 96 8.00 -16.05 -7.41
N PRO A 97 9.07 -16.56 -6.74
CA PRO A 97 10.45 -16.45 -7.23
C PRO A 97 10.69 -17.11 -8.59
N GLN A 98 9.80 -18.02 -9.02
CA GLN A 98 9.83 -18.65 -10.34
C GLN A 98 9.25 -17.79 -11.47
N THR A 99 8.80 -16.56 -11.20
CA THR A 99 8.21 -15.68 -12.22
C THR A 99 9.28 -15.17 -13.20
N ASP A 100 9.21 -15.63 -14.44
CA ASP A 100 10.07 -15.14 -15.53
C ASP A 100 9.53 -13.85 -16.18
N VAL A 101 8.20 -13.73 -16.28
CA VAL A 101 7.50 -12.59 -16.88
C VAL A 101 6.31 -12.21 -16.03
N ALA A 102 6.19 -10.92 -15.73
CA ALA A 102 5.01 -10.32 -15.11
C ALA A 102 4.43 -9.25 -16.03
N ILE A 103 3.11 -9.28 -16.18
CA ILE A 103 2.37 -8.29 -16.97
C ILE A 103 1.43 -7.58 -16.01
N GLU A 104 1.74 -6.33 -15.70
CA GLU A 104 0.86 -5.43 -14.97
C GLU A 104 0.04 -4.61 -15.97
N LEU A 105 -1.28 -4.70 -15.86
CA LEU A 105 -2.21 -3.89 -16.64
C LEU A 105 -2.82 -2.85 -15.71
N GLY A 106 -2.49 -1.58 -15.95
CA GLY A 106 -3.04 -0.46 -15.20
C GLY A 106 -4.52 -0.20 -15.54
N GLY A 107 -5.06 0.90 -15.02
CA GLY A 107 -6.36 1.39 -15.45
C GLY A 107 -6.30 1.86 -16.90
N GLU A 108 -7.09 1.24 -17.78
CA GLU A 108 -7.41 1.79 -19.09
C GLU A 108 -8.42 2.92 -18.87
N ASP A 109 -8.03 4.16 -19.20
CA ASP A 109 -8.99 5.24 -19.33
C ASP A 109 -9.95 4.86 -20.48
N ALA A 110 -11.23 4.69 -20.16
CA ALA A 110 -12.30 4.52 -21.16
C ALA A 110 -12.64 5.85 -21.82
#